data_AF-A0A3N5MMV1-F1
#
_entry.id   AF-A0A3N5MMV1-F1
#
_cell.length_a   1.000
_cell.length_b   1.000
_cell.length_c   1.000
_cell.angle_alpha   90.00
_cell.angle_beta   90.00
_cell.angle_gamma   90.00
#
_symmetry.space_group_name_H-M   'P 1'
#
loop_
_entity.id
_entity.type
_entity.pdbx_description
1 polymer ?
#
loop_
_entity_poly.entity_id
_entity_poly.type
_entity_poly.pdbx_seq_one_letter_code
_entity_poly.pdbx_strand_id
1 'polypeptide(L)' 'VRTYEPGKGQDSYDKQIVRDYLLTLDWDQTYPGPVLPDHIAEKALERYKEIFNIIVS' A
#
# COMPACT_ATOMS: atom_id res chain seq x y z
N VAL A 1 16.31 8.12 4.52
CA VAL A 1 15.87 7.37 5.71
C VAL A 1 14.49 7.86 6.09
N ARG A 2 13.44 7.04 5.92
CA ARG A 2 12.08 7.40 6.39
C ARG A 2 12.10 7.35 7.92
N THR A 3 11.67 8.43 8.56
CA THR A 3 11.79 8.60 10.00
C THR A 3 10.52 8.11 10.68
N TYR A 4 10.68 7.10 11.53
CA TYR A 4 9.63 6.71 12.46
C TYR A 4 9.34 7.88 13.41
N GLU A 5 8.05 8.17 13.63
CA GLU A 5 7.63 9.15 14.63
C GLU A 5 6.44 8.61 15.44
N PRO A 6 6.57 8.50 16.76
CA PRO A 6 5.46 8.07 17.61
C PRO A 6 4.22 8.96 17.45
N GLY A 7 3.02 8.36 17.49
CA GLY A 7 1.75 9.10 17.52
C GLY A 7 1.19 9.56 16.16
N LYS A 8 1.85 9.25 15.03
CA LYS A 8 1.33 9.50 13.67
C LYS A 8 1.23 8.23 12.83
N GLY A 9 0.51 8.31 11.71
CA GLY A 9 0.56 7.28 10.67
C GLY A 9 1.96 7.18 10.08
N GLN A 10 2.52 5.97 10.03
CA GLN A 10 3.84 5.73 9.44
C GLN A 10 3.71 5.37 7.98
N ASP A 11 4.77 5.65 7.22
CA ASP A 11 4.92 5.11 5.88
C ASP A 11 4.83 3.59 5.92
N SER A 12 3.81 3.05 5.26
CA SER A 12 3.63 1.61 5.19
C SER A 12 4.66 0.97 4.25
N TYR A 13 5.19 -0.15 4.73
CA TYR A 13 6.02 -1.07 3.94
C TYR A 13 5.22 -2.26 3.41
N ASP A 14 3.89 -2.13 3.33
CA ASP A 14 3.00 -3.22 2.97
C ASP A 14 1.86 -2.74 2.07
N LYS A 15 0.64 -3.26 2.27
CA LYS A 15 -0.50 -3.09 1.38
C LYS A 15 -1.24 -1.76 1.54
N GLN A 16 -0.64 -0.73 2.14
CA GLN A 16 -1.36 0.51 2.43
C GLN A 16 -1.84 1.22 1.16
N ILE A 17 -1.07 1.19 0.07
CA ILE A 17 -1.50 1.75 -1.24
C ILE A 17 -2.82 1.13 -1.70
N VAL A 18 -2.96 -0.19 -1.55
CA VAL A 18 -4.17 -0.92 -1.92
C VAL A 18 -5.31 -0.62 -0.95
N ARG A 19 -5.03 -0.57 0.36
CA ARG A 19 -6.03 -0.22 1.39
C ARG A 19 -6.59 1.18 1.17
N ASP A 20 -5.71 2.16 0.96
CA ASP A 20 -6.09 3.55 0.73
C ASP A 20 -6.98 3.66 -0.52
N TYR A 21 -6.64 2.97 -1.61
CA TYR A 21 -7.48 2.91 -2.80
C TYR A 21 -8.86 2.29 -2.52
N LEU A 22 -8.90 1.13 -1.85
CA LEU A 22 -10.17 0.45 -1.54
C LEU A 22 -11.08 1.31 -0.65
N LEU A 23 -10.51 2.11 0.26
CA LEU A 23 -11.26 3.04 1.10
C LEU A 23 -11.84 4.24 0.33
N THR A 24 -11.41 4.49 -0.91
CA THR A 24 -12.03 5.50 -1.79
C THR A 24 -13.27 4.99 -2.52
N LEU A 25 -13.48 3.67 -2.54
CA LEU A 25 -14.60 3.06 -3.23
C LEU A 25 -15.82 2.98 -2.31
N ASP A 26 -17.00 2.99 -2.90
CA ASP A 26 -18.26 2.64 -2.20
C ASP A 26 -18.38 1.12 -2.07
N TRP A 27 -17.35 0.50 -1.49
CA TRP A 27 -17.27 -0.93 -1.23
C TRP A 27 -17.26 -1.17 0.27
N ASP A 28 -18.22 -1.93 0.76
CA ASP A 28 -18.44 -2.25 2.17
C ASP A 28 -17.46 -3.30 2.74
N GLN A 29 -16.37 -3.56 2.02
CA GLN A 29 -15.34 -4.54 2.37
C GLN A 29 -15.83 -5.99 2.41
N THR A 30 -16.95 -6.29 1.74
CA THR A 30 -17.48 -7.65 1.62
C THR A 30 -17.00 -8.37 0.36
N TYR A 31 -16.87 -9.70 0.44
CA TYR A 31 -16.49 -10.50 -0.71
C TYR A 31 -17.67 -10.64 -1.70
N PRO A 32 -17.45 -10.59 -3.03
CA PRO A 32 -16.16 -10.43 -3.72
C PRO A 32 -15.65 -8.98 -3.74
N GLY A 33 -14.34 -8.82 -3.57
CA GLY A 33 -13.70 -7.51 -3.64
C GLY A 33 -13.64 -6.94 -5.07
N PRO A 34 -13.55 -5.61 -5.21
CA PRO A 34 -13.48 -4.96 -6.51
C PRO A 34 -12.16 -5.29 -7.23
N VAL A 35 -12.20 -5.22 -8.56
CA VAL A 35 -10.97 -5.33 -9.37
C VAL A 35 -10.13 -4.07 -9.15
N LEU A 36 -8.84 -4.28 -8.84
CA LEU A 36 -7.90 -3.19 -8.69
C LEU A 36 -7.47 -2.65 -10.07
N PRO A 37 -7.43 -1.33 -10.27
CA PRO A 37 -6.83 -0.74 -11.47
C PRO A 37 -5.34 -1.07 -11.54
N ASP A 38 -4.83 -1.26 -12.76
CA ASP A 38 -3.42 -1.62 -13.01
C ASP A 38 -2.44 -0.64 -12.34
N HIS A 39 -2.70 0.66 -12.45
CA HIS A 39 -1.84 1.68 -11.86
C HIS A 39 -1.74 1.61 -10.32
N ILE A 40 -2.73 1.06 -9.63
CA ILE A 40 -2.68 0.84 -8.17
C ILE A 40 -1.82 -0.37 -7.85
N ALA A 41 -1.98 -1.45 -8.64
CA ALA A 41 -1.14 -2.64 -8.52
C ALA A 41 0.34 -2.34 -8.83
N GLU A 42 0.61 -1.54 -9.86
CA GLU A 42 1.95 -1.08 -10.23
C GLU A 42 2.61 -0.27 -9.11
N LYS A 43 1.90 0.71 -8.54
CA LYS A 43 2.39 1.49 -7.39
C LYS A 43 2.69 0.61 -6.17
N ALA A 44 1.82 -0.37 -5.89
CA ALA A 44 2.06 -1.33 -4.82
C ALA A 44 3.32 -2.18 -5.09
N LEU A 45 3.51 -2.62 -6.33
CA LEU A 45 4.70 -3.37 -6.75
C LEU A 45 5.99 -2.53 -6.63
N GLU A 46 5.96 -1.26 -7.03
CA GLU A 46 7.09 -0.35 -6.87
C GLU A 46 7.49 -0.19 -5.40
N ARG A 47 6.52 -0.05 -4.49
CA ARG A 47 6.78 -0.03 -3.05
C ARG A 47 7.44 -1.31 -2.57
N TYR A 48 6.97 -2.48 -3.01
CA TYR A 48 7.59 -3.76 -2.66
C TYR A 48 9.04 -3.87 -3.19
N LYS A 49 9.31 -3.39 -4.40
CA LYS A 49 10.68 -3.35 -4.95
C LYS A 49 11.60 -2.42 -4.14
N GLU A 50 11.11 -1.24 -3.73
CA GLU A 50 11.85 -0.32 -2.87
C GLU A 50 12.27 -1.00 -1.56
N ILE A 51 11.32 -1.68 -0.91
CA ILE A 51 11.56 -2.37 0.37
C ILE A 51 12.53 -3.54 0.19
N PHE A 52 12.33 -4.33 -0.86
CA PHE A 52 13.23 -5.43 -1.19
C PHE A 52 14.67 -4.91 -1.33
N ASN A 53 14.86 -3.81 -2.05
CA ASN A 53 16.17 -3.18 -2.21
C ASN A 53 16.75 -2.70 -0.87
N ILE A 54 15.93 -2.11 0.02
CA ILE A 54 16.35 -1.67 1.36
C ILE A 54 16.80 -2.83 2.25
N ILE A 55 16.16 -4.00 2.13
CA ILE A 55 16.46 -5.17 2.98
C ILE A 55 17.66 -5.95 2.46
N VAL A 56 17.83 -6.03 1.14
CA VAL A 56 18.85 -6.88 0.50
C VAL A 56 20.18 -6.13 0.26
N SER A 57 20.16 -4.80 0.26
CA SER A 57 21.37 -3.97 0.14
C SER A 57 21.87 -3.51 1.51
#